data_AF-A0A2S5D008-F1
#
_entry.id   AF-A0A2S5D008-F1
#
_cell.length_a   1.000
_cell.length_b   1.000
_cell.length_c   1.000
_cell.angle_alpha   90.00
_cell.angle_beta   90.00
_cell.angle_gamma   90.00
#
_symmetry.space_group_name_H-M   'P 1'
#
loop_
_entity.id
_entity.type
_entity.pdbx_description
1 polymer ?
#
loop_
_entity_poly.entity_id
_entity_poly.type
_entity_poly.pdbx_seq_one_letter_code
_entity_poly.pdbx_strand_id
1 'polypeptide(L)' 'MNEFFKIYDKWMFKKGFKLEIYHSGINDYCLAIYLKSNETDPIIKIQDSDYELLFAKGQVVLKEWLLEYNEGY' A
#
# COMPACT_ATOMS: atom_id res chain seq x y z
N MET A 1 7.35 -3.11 9.81
CA MET A 1 7.83 -2.31 8.65
C MET A 1 8.57 -3.12 7.59
N ASN A 2 9.66 -3.83 7.90
CA ASN A 2 10.49 -4.51 6.89
C ASN A 2 9.71 -5.55 6.05
N GLU A 3 8.70 -6.21 6.64
CA GLU A 3 7.89 -7.20 5.94
C GLU A 3 6.91 -6.61 4.92
N PHE A 4 6.35 -5.42 5.20
CA PHE A 4 5.52 -4.68 4.24
C PHE A 4 6.34 -4.35 2.98
N PHE A 5 7.55 -3.80 3.17
CA PHE A 5 8.44 -3.48 2.05
C PHE A 5 8.87 -4.73 1.27
N LYS A 6 9.11 -5.87 1.93
CA LYS A 6 9.42 -7.13 1.22
C LYS A 6 8.28 -7.61 0.33
N ILE A 7 7.04 -7.52 0.82
CA ILE A 7 5.86 -7.87 0.01
C ILE A 7 5.73 -6.87 -1.12
N TYR A 8 5.76 -5.58 -0.81
CA TYR A 8 5.67 -4.52 -1.80
C TYR A 8 6.74 -4.67 -2.89
N ASP A 9 8.02 -4.84 -2.55
CA ASP A 9 9.15 -4.97 -3.49
C ASP A 9 8.99 -6.18 -4.43
N LYS A 10 8.56 -7.33 -3.89
CA LYS A 10 8.29 -8.55 -4.67
C LYS A 10 7.23 -8.32 -5.75
N TRP A 11 6.22 -7.49 -5.47
CA TRP A 11 5.12 -7.21 -6.39
C TRP A 11 5.34 -5.96 -7.25
N MET A 12 6.09 -4.97 -6.73
CA MET A 12 6.45 -3.72 -7.40
C MET A 12 7.17 -4.00 -8.72
N PHE A 13 8.14 -4.92 -8.69
CA PHE A 13 8.86 -5.34 -9.90
C PHE A 13 7.97 -6.04 -10.94
N LYS A 14 6.97 -6.80 -10.48
CA LYS A 14 6.13 -7.63 -11.35
C LYS A 14 5.00 -6.86 -12.04
N LYS A 15 4.37 -5.90 -11.35
CA LYS A 15 3.17 -5.22 -11.87
C LYS A 15 3.29 -3.70 -11.98
N GLY A 16 4.41 -3.11 -11.53
CA GLY A 16 4.59 -1.67 -11.54
C GLY A 16 3.62 -0.98 -10.58
N PHE A 17 3.94 -0.99 -9.30
CA PHE A 17 3.19 -0.23 -8.30
C PHE A 17 3.96 1.03 -7.89
N LYS A 18 3.25 2.08 -7.51
CA LYS A 18 3.82 3.28 -6.88
C LYS A 18 3.27 3.42 -5.47
N LEU A 19 4.15 3.58 -4.49
CA LEU A 19 3.81 3.76 -3.09
C LEU A 19 4.09 5.21 -2.70
N GLU A 20 3.08 5.88 -2.13
CA GLU A 20 3.20 7.22 -1.57
C GLU A 20 2.85 7.18 -0.10
N ILE A 21 3.76 7.67 0.74
CA ILE A 21 3.54 7.84 2.17
C ILE A 21 3.75 9.32 2.45
N TYR A 22 2.72 9.97 2.96
CA TYR A 22 2.75 11.40 3.26
C TYR A 22 2.06 11.67 4.58
N HIS A 23 2.48 12.75 5.24
CA HIS A 23 1.84 13.21 6.47
C HIS A 23 0.81 14.29 6.12
N SER A 24 -0.44 14.06 6.49
CA SER A 24 -1.48 15.07 6.38
C SER A 24 -1.26 16.16 7.42
N GLY A 25 -1.59 17.41 7.11
CA GLY A 25 -1.51 18.52 8.06
C GLY A 25 -2.37 18.35 9.32
N ILE A 26 -3.22 17.33 9.34
CA ILE A 26 -4.08 16.91 10.46
C ILE A 26 -3.46 15.67 11.13
N ASN A 27 -2.19 15.72 11.58
CA ASN A 27 -1.52 14.69 12.42
C ASN A 27 -1.76 13.20 12.05
N ASP A 28 -2.00 12.92 10.77
CA ASP A 28 -2.34 11.59 10.29
C ASP A 28 -1.37 11.21 9.18
N TYR A 29 -0.81 10.01 9.29
CA TYR A 29 -0.02 9.43 8.22
C TYR A 29 -0.97 8.81 7.21
N CYS A 30 -0.74 9.11 5.93
CA CYS A 30 -1.46 8.54 4.82
C CYS A 30 -0.52 7.63 4.03
N LEU A 31 -1.02 6.45 3.67
CA LEU A 31 -0.36 5.54 2.75
C LEU A 31 -1.29 5.28 1.57
N ALA A 32 -0.79 5.54 0.38
CA ALA A 32 -1.48 5.33 -0.88
C ALA A 32 -0.64 4.44 -1.81
N ILE A 33 -1.27 3.44 -2.42
CA ILE A 33 -0.66 2.57 -3.42
C ILE A 33 -1.41 2.76 -4.73
N TYR A 34 -0.67 3.01 -5.80
CA TYR A 34 -1.18 3.22 -7.14
C TYR A 34 -0.68 2.11 -8.06
N LEU A 35 -1.48 1.77 -9.06
CA LEU A 35 -1.05 0.97 -10.19
C LEU A 35 -0.35 1.89 -11.19
N LYS A 36 0.73 1.44 -11.83
CA LYS A 36 1.38 2.20 -12.91
C LYS A 36 0.43 2.51 -14.07
N SER A 37 -0.59 1.66 -14.27
CA SER A 37 -1.66 1.91 -15.25
C SER A 37 -2.63 3.01 -14.83
N ASN A 38 -2.70 3.37 -13.54
CA ASN A 38 -3.61 4.38 -13.03
C ASN A 38 -2.99 5.13 -11.84
N GLU A 39 -2.30 6.23 -12.13
CA GLU A 39 -1.63 7.06 -11.11
C GLU A 39 -2.56 8.10 -10.47
N THR A 40 -3.78 8.26 -10.99
CA THR A 40 -4.73 9.26 -10.51
C THR A 40 -5.56 8.76 -9.33
N ASP A 41 -5.87 7.45 -9.31
CA ASP A 41 -6.72 6.84 -8.29
C ASP A 41 -5.96 5.70 -7.58
N PRO A 42 -5.71 5.81 -6.26
CA PRO A 42 -4.99 4.80 -5.53
C PRO A 42 -5.86 3.56 -5.33
N ILE A 43 -5.32 2.38 -5.64
CA ILE A 43 -5.98 1.11 -5.35
C ILE A 43 -6.12 0.84 -3.85
N ILE A 44 -5.21 1.40 -3.05
CA ILE A 44 -5.21 1.30 -1.60
C ILE A 44 -4.94 2.69 -1.06
N LYS A 45 -5.82 3.19 -0.21
CA LYS A 45 -5.65 4.44 0.50
C LYS A 45 -6.05 4.23 1.96
N ILE A 46 -5.08 4.37 2.85
CA ILE A 46 -5.28 4.24 4.29
C ILE A 46 -4.71 5.46 5.00
N GLN A 47 -5.33 5.81 6.13
CA GLN A 47 -4.95 6.95 6.96
C GLN A 47 -5.06 6.54 8.42
N ASP A 48 -3.98 6.76 9.17
CA ASP A 48 -3.92 6.52 10.60
C ASP A 48 -2.92 7.49 11.26
N SER A 49 -3.25 7.94 12.47
CA SER A 49 -2.37 8.80 13.27
C SER A 49 -1.13 8.05 13.78
N ASP A 50 -1.24 6.73 13.90
CA ASP A 50 -0.13 5.84 14.29
C ASP A 50 0.53 5.21 13.06
N TYR A 51 1.82 5.50 12.90
CA TYR A 51 2.62 5.04 11.76
C TYR A 51 2.75 3.51 11.73
N GLU A 52 2.88 2.84 12.88
CA GLU A 52 3.04 1.38 12.92
C GLU A 52 1.75 0.65 12.51
N LEU A 53 0.61 1.12 13.01
CA LEU A 53 -0.72 0.66 12.64
C LEU A 53 -1.01 0.90 11.14
N LEU A 54 -0.56 2.02 10.59
CA LEU A 54 -0.70 2.30 9.16
C LEU A 54 -0.02 1.22 8.30
N PHE A 55 1.23 0.83 8.60
CA PHE A 55 1.89 -0.24 7.84
C PHE A 55 1.26 -1.60 8.07
N ALA A 56 0.83 -1.89 9.30
CA ALA A 56 0.17 -3.16 9.61
C ALA A 56 -1.13 -3.30 8.78
N LYS A 57 -1.97 -2.27 8.76
CA LYS A 57 -3.17 -2.21 7.92
C LYS A 57 -2.83 -2.26 6.44
N GLY A 58 -1.82 -1.48 6.00
CA GLY A 58 -1.37 -1.47 4.62
C GLY A 58 -0.91 -2.84 4.14
N GLN A 59 -0.24 -3.62 5.00
CA GLN A 59 0.17 -4.99 4.71
C GLN A 59 -1.02 -5.92 4.53
N VAL A 60 -2.03 -5.82 5.40
CA VAL A 60 -3.24 -6.65 5.33
C VAL A 60 -4.03 -6.33 4.06
N VAL A 61 -4.35 -5.05 3.84
CA VAL A 61 -5.12 -4.63 2.66
C VAL A 61 -4.38 -4.94 1.36
N LEU A 62 -3.05 -4.77 1.32
CA LEU A 62 -2.27 -5.15 0.15
C LEU A 62 -2.32 -6.65 -0.11
N LYS A 63 -2.25 -7.50 0.93
CA LYS A 63 -2.38 -8.95 0.78
C LYS A 63 -3.77 -9.35 0.30
N GLU A 64 -4.82 -8.76 0.85
CA GLU A 64 -6.20 -9.02 0.45
C GLU A 64 -6.43 -8.63 -1.01
N TRP A 65 -6.01 -7.42 -1.39
CA TRP A 65 -6.11 -6.96 -2.78
C TRP A 65 -5.34 -7.88 -3.74
N LEU A 66 -4.13 -8.32 -3.37
CA LEU A 66 -3.35 -9.26 -4.17
C LEU A 66 -4.00 -10.64 -4.29
N LEU A 67 -4.68 -11.12 -3.24
CA LEU A 67 -5.43 -12.38 -3.28
C LEU A 67 -6.61 -12.28 -4.25
N GLU A 68 -7.34 -11.17 -4.22
CA GLU A 68 -8.49 -10.94 -5.11
C GLU A 68 -8.07 -10.72 -6.57
N TYR A 69 -6.98 -9.98 -6.81
CA TYR A 69 -6.56 -9.57 -8.18
C TYR A 69 -5.50 -10.45 -8.83
N ASN A 70 -4.90 -11.42 -8.13
CA ASN A 70 -3.81 -12.24 -8.67
C ASN A 70 -4.11 -13.74 -8.69
N GLU A 71 -5.37 -14.15 -8.81
CA GLU A 71 -5.77 -15.56 -8.97
C GLU A 71 -5.07 -16.51 -7.97
N GLY A 72 -5.03 -16.15 -6.68
CA GLY A 72 -4.66 -17.06 -5.59
C GLY A 72 -3.24 -17.66 -5.67
N TYR A 73 -2.29 -16.94 -5.05
CA TYR A 73 -1.00 -17.44 -4.52
C TYR A 73 -0.06 -18.24 -5.45
#